data_AF-A0A3A4N3I5-F1
#
_entry.id   AF-A0A3A4N3I5-F1
#
_cell.length_a   1.000
_cell.length_b   1.000
_cell.length_c   1.000
_cell.angle_alpha   90.00
_cell.angle_beta   90.00
_cell.angle_gamma   90.00
#
_symmetry.space_group_name_H-M   'P 1'
#
loop_
_entity.id
_entity.type
_entity.pdbx_description
1 polymer ?
#
loop_
_entity_poly.entity_id
_entity_poly.type
_entity_poly.pdbx_seq_one_letter_code
_entity_poly.pdbx_strand_id
1 'polypeptide(L)'
;MAEPTQLDRTFNIIMRGMVETGQAPHYTQIAKELGVSMEEGRQALHNLINSGVPGWLYPKTDLLVSMAPFHNLQNQYRITIDGLQKWFGQ
;
A
#
# COMPACT_ATOMS: atom_id res chain seq x y z
N MET A 1 13.67 -17.35 -12.93
CA MET A 1 13.39 -16.16 -12.09
C MET A 1 13.05 -16.70 -10.70
N ALA A 2 13.48 -16.04 -9.62
CA ALA A 2 13.12 -16.47 -8.27
C ALA A 2 11.64 -16.20 -8.00
N GLU A 3 11.02 -17.04 -7.17
CA GLU A 3 9.64 -16.81 -6.72
C GLU A 3 9.55 -15.50 -5.91
N PRO A 4 8.50 -14.66 -6.12
CA PRO A 4 8.33 -13.43 -5.37
C PRO A 4 8.24 -13.70 -3.86
N THR A 5 8.97 -12.91 -3.08
CA THR A 5 8.88 -12.98 -1.62
C THR A 5 7.51 -12.50 -1.13
N GLN A 6 7.17 -12.77 0.12
CA GLN A 6 5.96 -12.22 0.72
C GLN A 6 5.98 -10.68 0.74
N LEU A 7 7.16 -10.06 0.90
CA LEU A 7 7.32 -8.60 0.81
C LEU A 7 6.97 -8.10 -0.60
N ASP A 8 7.48 -8.75 -1.64
CA ASP A 8 7.20 -8.39 -3.04
C ASP A 8 5.70 -8.49 -3.34
N ARG A 9 5.06 -9.56 -2.88
CA ARG A 9 3.60 -9.77 -3.03
C ARG A 9 2.81 -8.70 -2.28
N THR A 10 3.19 -8.38 -1.04
CA THR A 10 2.53 -7.35 -0.23
C THR A 10 2.65 -5.98 -0.88
N PHE A 11 3.84 -5.62 -1.36
CA PHE A 11 4.09 -4.38 -2.08
C PHE A 11 3.26 -4.30 -3.37
N ASN A 12 3.21 -5.38 -4.15
CA ASN A 12 2.42 -5.43 -5.37
C ASN A 12 0.93 -5.25 -5.12
N ILE A 13 0.38 -5.90 -4.08
CA ILE A 13 -1.03 -5.75 -3.68
C ILE A 13 -1.34 -4.29 -3.34
N ILE A 14 -0.49 -3.64 -2.56
CA ILE A 14 -0.68 -2.22 -2.20
C ILE A 14 -0.61 -1.34 -3.43
N MET A 15 0.41 -1.51 -4.27
CA MET A 15 0.60 -0.69 -5.47
C MET A 15 -0.53 -0.86 -6.47
N ARG A 16 -0.96 -2.10 -6.72
CA ARG A 16 -2.11 -2.37 -7.59
C ARG A 16 -3.38 -1.77 -7.03
N GLY A 17 -3.68 -2.01 -5.75
CA GLY A 17 -4.87 -1.45 -5.09
C GLY A 17 -4.90 0.07 -5.14
N MET A 18 -3.75 0.71 -4.94
CA MET A 18 -3.59 2.15 -5.11
C MET A 18 -3.92 2.57 -6.54
N VAL A 19 -3.24 2.03 -7.55
CA VAL A 19 -3.46 2.36 -8.98
C VAL A 19 -4.90 2.12 -9.44
N GLU A 20 -5.58 1.11 -8.94
CA GLU A 20 -6.95 0.78 -9.34
C GLU A 20 -7.98 1.70 -8.66
N THR A 21 -7.80 1.99 -7.37
CA THR A 21 -8.86 2.58 -6.54
C THR A 21 -8.64 4.05 -6.20
N GLY A 22 -7.40 4.54 -6.25
CA GLY A 22 -7.06 5.86 -5.71
C GLY A 22 -6.77 5.87 -4.22
N GLN A 23 -6.90 4.73 -3.54
CA GLN A 23 -6.80 4.65 -2.08
C GLN A 23 -5.90 3.51 -1.64
N ALA A 24 -5.25 3.70 -0.50
CA ALA A 24 -4.43 2.66 0.10
C ALA A 24 -5.31 1.55 0.68
N PRO A 25 -5.01 0.27 0.42
CA PRO A 25 -5.78 -0.82 1.02
C PRO A 25 -5.53 -0.91 2.52
N HIS A 26 -6.57 -1.29 3.26
CA HIS A 26 -6.47 -1.67 4.65
C HIS A 26 -5.79 -3.04 4.79
N TYR A 27 -5.13 -3.33 5.93
CA TYR A 27 -4.45 -4.61 6.13
C TYR A 27 -5.37 -5.84 6.00
N THR A 28 -6.67 -5.67 6.24
CA THR A 28 -7.67 -6.74 6.03
C THR A 28 -7.85 -7.09 4.56
N GLN A 29 -7.75 -6.10 3.65
CA GLN A 29 -7.75 -6.33 2.22
C GLN A 29 -6.45 -7.00 1.77
N ILE A 30 -5.32 -6.57 2.34
CA ILE A 30 -4.01 -7.22 2.12
C ILE A 30 -4.05 -8.69 2.56
N ALA A 31 -4.58 -8.98 3.76
CA ALA A 31 -4.74 -10.35 4.27
C ALA A 31 -5.56 -11.22 3.31
N LYS A 32 -6.70 -10.68 2.85
CA LYS A 32 -7.59 -11.35 1.90
C LYS A 32 -6.88 -11.69 0.59
N GLU A 33 -6.12 -10.75 0.02
CA GLU A 33 -5.40 -10.97 -1.24
C GLU A 33 -4.19 -11.89 -1.10
N LEU A 34 -3.53 -11.89 0.06
CA LEU A 34 -2.46 -12.83 0.38
C LEU A 34 -2.99 -14.24 0.66
N GLY A 35 -4.26 -14.39 1.03
CA GLY A 35 -4.87 -15.66 1.43
C GLY A 35 -4.46 -16.10 2.83
N VAL A 36 -4.25 -15.14 3.74
CA VAL A 36 -3.74 -15.37 5.11
C VAL A 36 -4.70 -14.83 6.16
N SER A 37 -4.44 -15.11 7.44
CA SER A 37 -5.21 -14.52 8.54
C SER A 37 -5.06 -13.00 8.62
N MET A 38 -5.99 -12.33 9.30
CA MET A 38 -5.94 -10.87 9.46
C MET A 38 -4.66 -10.41 10.18
N GLU A 39 -4.21 -11.16 11.18
CA GLU A 39 -2.98 -10.83 11.92
C GLU A 39 -1.74 -11.02 11.06
N GLU A 40 -1.68 -12.06 10.24
CA GLU A 40 -0.59 -12.25 9.26
C GLU A 40 -0.57 -11.14 8.21
N GLY A 41 -1.73 -10.70 7.71
CA GLY A 41 -1.80 -9.58 6.78
C GLY A 41 -1.41 -8.24 7.41
N ARG A 42 -1.78 -8.02 8.67
CA ARG A 42 -1.30 -6.88 9.47
C ARG A 42 0.22 -6.94 9.61
N GLN A 43 0.78 -8.08 10.00
CA GLN A 43 2.22 -8.24 10.14
C GLN A 43 2.95 -8.08 8.79
N ALA A 44 2.38 -8.53 7.68
CA ALA A 44 2.93 -8.34 6.34
C ALA A 44 3.04 -6.85 5.98
N LEU A 45 2.01 -6.05 6.28
CA LEU A 45 2.06 -4.59 6.11
C LEU A 45 3.20 -3.98 6.95
N HIS A 46 3.29 -4.30 8.23
CA HIS A 46 4.35 -3.78 9.11
C HIS A 46 5.74 -4.21 8.67
N ASN A 47 5.92 -5.47 8.25
CA ASN A 47 7.18 -5.97 7.71
C ASN A 47 7.61 -5.18 6.47
N LEU A 48 6.66 -4.85 5.59
CA LEU A 48 6.94 -4.05 4.40
C LEU A 48 7.37 -2.63 4.77
N ILE A 49 6.67 -1.95 5.67
CA ILE A 49 7.04 -0.61 6.12
C ILE A 49 8.43 -0.61 6.79
N ASN A 50 8.73 -1.64 7.58
CA ASN A 50 10.02 -1.77 8.24
C ASN A 50 11.15 -2.27 7.34
N SER A 51 10.86 -2.68 6.09
CA SER A 51 11.87 -3.17 5.13
C SER A 51 12.74 -2.07 4.52
N GLY A 52 12.38 -0.79 4.74
CA GLY A 52 13.07 0.36 4.15
C GLY A 52 12.44 0.88 2.86
N VAL A 53 11.33 0.30 2.40
CA VAL A 53 10.49 0.90 1.36
C VAL A 53 9.96 2.25 1.87
N PRO A 54 10.00 3.33 1.05
CA PRO A 54 9.41 4.62 1.44
C PRO A 54 7.89 4.50 1.57
N GLY A 55 7.41 4.33 2.80
CA GLY A 55 6.00 4.29 3.16
C GLY A 55 5.78 4.57 4.64
N TRP A 56 4.62 5.15 4.98
CA TRP A 56 4.29 5.56 6.34
C TRP A 56 2.88 5.15 6.72
N LEU A 57 2.73 4.64 7.94
CA LEU A 57 1.45 4.45 8.57
C LEU A 57 1.04 5.71 9.34
N TYR A 58 -0.26 5.95 9.46
CA TYR A 58 -0.77 7.01 10.31
C TYR A 58 -0.44 6.67 11.77
N PRO A 59 0.07 7.62 12.58
CA PRO A 59 0.56 7.33 13.91
C PRO A 59 -0.43 6.55 14.76
N LYS A 60 0.05 5.46 15.39
CA LYS A 60 -0.73 4.59 16.29
C LYS A 60 -1.92 3.87 15.61
N THR A 61 -1.86 3.70 14.30
CA THR A 61 -2.86 2.94 13.52
C THR A 61 -2.17 2.00 12.54
N ASP A 62 -2.96 1.17 11.86
CA ASP A 62 -2.54 0.36 10.72
C ASP A 62 -2.96 0.96 9.38
N LEU A 63 -3.31 2.26 9.34
CA LEU A 63 -3.71 2.95 8.11
C LEU A 63 -2.49 3.42 7.33
N LEU A 64 -2.34 2.96 6.09
CA LEU A 64 -1.30 3.44 5.20
C LEU A 64 -1.61 4.87 4.74
N VAL A 65 -0.73 5.82 5.06
CA VAL A 65 -0.85 7.24 4.69
C VAL A 65 -0.17 7.51 3.37
N SER A 66 1.01 6.94 3.18
CA SER A 66 1.79 7.12 1.96
C SER A 66 2.64 5.90 1.69
N MET A 67 2.87 5.65 0.41
CA MET A 67 3.86 4.71 -0.08
C MET A 67 4.27 5.18 -1.47
N ALA A 68 5.54 5.51 -1.65
CA ALA A 68 6.02 6.13 -2.87
C ALA A 68 5.63 5.30 -4.11
N PRO A 69 5.06 5.93 -5.16
CA PRO A 69 4.99 7.38 -5.39
C PRO A 69 3.76 8.07 -4.78
N PHE A 70 2.89 7.36 -4.08
CA PHE A 70 1.55 7.82 -3.75
C PHE A 70 1.38 8.30 -2.31
N HIS A 71 0.41 9.19 -2.13
CA HIS A 71 -0.06 9.72 -0.87
C HIS A 71 -1.59 9.61 -0.82
N ASN A 72 -2.13 9.10 0.30
CA ASN A 72 -3.55 8.83 0.48
C ASN A 72 -4.33 10.10 0.89
N LEU A 73 -3.64 11.10 1.44
CA LEU A 73 -4.23 12.41 1.73
C LEU A 73 -4.05 13.37 0.55
N GLN A 74 -5.07 14.19 0.33
CA GLN A 74 -5.06 15.26 -0.67
C GLN A 74 -3.90 16.24 -0.43
N ASN A 75 -3.16 16.55 -1.49
CA ASN A 75 -2.09 17.55 -1.49
C ASN A 75 -1.92 18.20 -2.89
N GLN A 76 -0.92 19.06 -3.03
CA GLN A 76 -0.63 19.78 -4.28
C GLN A 76 -0.06 18.90 -5.40
N TYR A 77 0.52 17.75 -5.09
CA TYR A 77 1.13 16.84 -6.05
C TYR A 77 0.08 15.90 -6.64
N ARG A 78 -0.71 16.37 -7.60
CA ARG A 78 -1.78 15.56 -8.19
C ARG A 78 -1.23 14.58 -9.22
N ILE A 79 -1.57 13.30 -9.07
CA ILE A 79 -1.25 12.25 -10.04
C ILE A 79 -2.52 11.86 -10.80
N THR A 80 -2.38 11.73 -12.11
CA THR A 80 -3.43 11.28 -13.03
C THR A 80 -3.01 9.95 -13.64
N ILE A 81 -3.88 8.94 -13.57
CA ILE A 81 -3.68 7.64 -14.21
C ILE A 81 -4.87 7.41 -15.13
N ASP A 82 -4.60 7.06 -16.39
CA ASP A 82 -5.62 6.82 -17.44
C ASP A 82 -6.64 7.97 -17.57
N GLY A 83 -6.17 9.21 -17.43
CA GLY A 83 -7.01 10.42 -17.52
C GLY A 83 -7.87 10.71 -16.29
N LEU A 84 -7.81 9.88 -15.24
CA LEU A 84 -8.52 10.10 -13.98
C LEU A 84 -7.59 10.72 -12.93
N GLN A 85 -8.03 11.78 -12.25
CA GLN A 85 -7.28 12.38 -11.15
C GLN A 85 -7.87 11.92 -9.81
N LYS A 86 -7.30 10.85 -9.24
CA LYS A 86 -7.68 10.33 -7.91
C LYS A 86 -6.54 10.36 -6.91
N TRP A 87 -5.30 10.38 -7.41
CA TRP A 87 -4.09 10.13 -6.64
C TRP A 87 -3.34 11.41 -6.30
N PHE A 88 -2.55 11.33 -5.23
CA PHE A 88 -1.61 12.36 -4.80
C PHE A 88 -0.21 11.77 -4.68
N GLY A 89 0.80 12.60 -4.85
CA GLY A 89 2.21 12.24 -4.73
C GLY A 89 2.70 12.37 -3.30
N GLN A 90 3.70 11.58 -2.93
CA GLN A 90 4.39 11.67 -1.64
C GLN A 90 5.34 12.87 -1.57
#